data_AF-A0A7W0S2U9-F1
#
_entry.id   AF-A0A7W0S2U9-F1
#
_cell.length_a   1.000
_cell.length_b   1.000
_cell.length_c   1.000
_cell.angle_alpha   90.00
_cell.angle_beta   90.00
_cell.angle_gamma   90.00
#
_symmetry.space_group_name_H-M   'P 1'
#
loop_
_entity.id
_entity.type
_entity.pdbx_description
1 polymer ?
#
loop_
_entity_poly.entity_id
_entity_poly.type
_entity_poly.pdbx_seq_one_letter_code
_entity_poly.pdbx_strand_id
1 'polypeptide(L)'
;MRHVFDSGVPKNDRTGTGTVSVFGYQMRFDLGDGFPLVTTKKVHFASVAKELLWFLRGDGNVSWLQEQGVTIWDEWADENGDLGPVYGVQWRSWPAPDGGHIDQMAEAVRLLREEPDSRRIIVSAWNVADLPKMALQPCHAFFQLYVSDGRLSCQVY
;
A
#
# COMPACT_ATOMS: atom_id res chain seq x y z
N MET A 1 -11.64 4.27 -15.04
CA MET A 1 -12.16 5.65 -15.21
C MET A 1 -13.51 5.68 -15.90
N ARG A 2 -13.63 5.30 -17.18
CA ARG A 2 -14.92 5.34 -17.92
C ARG A 2 -16.07 4.64 -17.20
N HIS A 3 -15.85 3.42 -16.70
CA HIS A 3 -16.85 2.69 -15.90
C HIS A 3 -17.40 3.52 -14.72
N VAL A 4 -16.53 4.16 -13.92
CA VAL A 4 -16.97 5.00 -12.79
C VAL A 4 -17.77 6.21 -13.26
N PHE A 5 -17.38 6.82 -14.38
CA PHE A 5 -18.08 7.99 -14.94
C PHE A 5 -19.48 7.61 -15.48
N ASP A 6 -19.58 6.49 -16.18
CA ASP A 6 -20.81 6.07 -16.86
C ASP A 6 -21.81 5.40 -15.92
N SER A 7 -21.34 4.67 -14.90
CA SER A 7 -22.22 3.86 -14.02
C SER A 7 -22.09 4.15 -12.53
N GLY A 8 -21.28 5.13 -12.14
CA GLY A 8 -21.12 5.48 -10.72
C GLY A 8 -22.27 6.30 -10.17
N VAL A 9 -22.44 6.25 -8.85
CA VAL A 9 -23.49 6.98 -8.13
C VAL A 9 -22.85 8.13 -7.32
N PRO A 10 -23.47 9.32 -7.28
CA PRO A 10 -23.01 10.40 -6.42
C PRO A 10 -22.94 9.99 -4.94
N LYS A 11 -21.84 10.31 -4.27
CA LYS A 11 -21.60 9.96 -2.86
C LYS A 11 -20.77 11.05 -2.19
N ASN A 12 -21.19 11.47 -0.99
CA ASN A 12 -20.42 12.40 -0.16
C ASN A 12 -19.18 11.69 0.44
N ASP A 13 -18.13 12.45 0.72
CA ASP A 13 -16.90 11.97 1.33
C ASP A 13 -16.46 12.83 2.53
N ARG A 14 -15.46 12.37 3.29
CA ARG A 14 -14.98 13.01 4.52
C ARG A 14 -14.40 14.41 4.30
N THR A 15 -13.87 14.70 3.10
CA THR A 15 -13.30 16.02 2.77
C THR A 15 -14.36 17.05 2.39
N GLY A 16 -15.62 16.62 2.17
CA GLY A 16 -16.71 17.49 1.73
C GLY A 16 -16.69 17.83 0.23
N THR A 17 -15.82 17.18 -0.56
CA THR A 17 -15.68 17.43 -2.00
C THR A 17 -16.83 16.81 -2.82
N GLY A 18 -17.30 15.62 -2.41
CA GLY A 18 -18.21 14.79 -3.18
C GLY A 18 -17.50 13.93 -4.23
N THR A 19 -18.08 12.77 -4.53
CA THR A 19 -17.51 11.77 -5.44
C THR A 19 -18.59 11.14 -6.32
N VAL A 20 -18.17 10.53 -7.43
CA VAL A 20 -18.96 9.55 -8.19
C VAL A 20 -18.31 8.19 -7.94
N SER A 21 -19.07 7.23 -7.43
CA SER A 21 -18.53 6.02 -6.81
C SER A 21 -19.14 4.73 -7.36
N VAL A 22 -18.32 3.69 -7.46
CA VAL A 22 -18.70 2.28 -7.66
C VAL A 22 -18.07 1.46 -6.53
N PHE A 23 -18.67 0.31 -6.18
CA PHE A 23 -18.15 -0.57 -5.14
C PHE A 23 -17.85 -1.96 -5.71
N GLY A 24 -16.61 -2.42 -5.50
CA GLY A 24 -16.10 -3.66 -6.07
C GLY A 24 -15.71 -3.50 -7.54
N TYR A 25 -14.41 -3.40 -7.82
CA TYR A 25 -13.88 -3.36 -9.17
C TYR A 25 -12.55 -4.10 -9.22
N GLN A 26 -12.27 -4.78 -10.32
CA GLN A 26 -11.02 -5.53 -10.49
C GLN A 26 -10.36 -5.17 -11.83
N MET A 27 -9.05 -5.03 -11.79
CA MET A 27 -8.19 -4.89 -12.97
C MET A 27 -7.09 -5.94 -12.92
N ARG A 28 -6.54 -6.28 -14.08
CA ARG A 28 -5.41 -7.20 -14.22
C ARG A 28 -4.41 -6.57 -15.18
N PHE A 29 -3.13 -6.68 -14.85
CA PHE A 29 -2.02 -6.23 -15.67
C PHE A 29 -1.04 -7.39 -15.80
N ASP A 30 -0.77 -7.83 -17.04
CA ASP A 30 0.32 -8.78 -17.27
C ASP A 30 1.64 -8.00 -17.29
N LEU A 31 2.51 -8.26 -16.32
CA LEU A 31 3.80 -7.58 -16.21
C LEU A 31 4.83 -8.10 -17.24
N GLY A 32 4.54 -9.21 -17.93
CA GLY A 32 5.30 -9.68 -19.09
C GLY A 32 5.12 -8.79 -20.33
N ASP A 33 3.98 -8.09 -20.43
CA ASP A 33 3.68 -7.18 -21.55
C ASP A 33 4.32 -5.79 -21.37
N GLY A 34 4.73 -5.45 -20.14
CA GLY A 34 5.37 -4.18 -19.80
C GLY A 34 5.01 -3.67 -18.40
N PHE A 35 5.60 -2.53 -18.03
CA PHE A 35 5.33 -1.90 -16.74
C PHE A 35 4.06 -1.03 -16.81
N PRO A 36 3.04 -1.26 -15.97
CA PRO A 36 1.73 -0.61 -16.07
C PRO A 36 1.71 0.83 -15.53
N LEU A 37 2.64 1.68 -15.99
CA LEU A 37 2.64 3.11 -15.70
C LEU A 37 1.66 3.81 -16.65
N VAL A 38 0.78 4.64 -16.09
CA VAL A 38 -0.15 5.44 -16.89
C VAL A 38 0.62 6.32 -17.88
N THR A 39 0.28 6.20 -19.16
CA THR A 39 0.93 6.93 -20.26
C THR A 39 0.12 8.13 -20.76
N THR A 40 -1.17 8.20 -20.43
CA THR A 40 -2.08 9.28 -20.87
C THR A 40 -1.90 10.58 -20.09
N LYS A 41 -1.07 10.57 -19.05
CA LYS A 41 -0.58 11.76 -18.34
C LYS A 41 0.81 11.47 -17.78
N LYS A 42 1.63 12.50 -17.61
CA LYS A 42 2.94 12.35 -16.96
C LYS A 42 2.75 12.00 -15.49
N VAL A 43 3.28 10.85 -15.06
CA VAL A 43 3.31 10.43 -13.65
C VAL A 43 4.67 10.78 -13.05
N HIS A 44 4.68 11.31 -11.83
CA HIS A 44 5.92 11.57 -11.10
C HIS A 44 6.45 10.27 -10.47
N PHE A 45 6.99 9.38 -11.31
CA PHE A 45 7.41 8.03 -10.90
C PHE A 45 8.49 8.02 -9.80
N ALA A 46 9.32 9.07 -9.73
CA ALA A 46 10.32 9.20 -8.68
C ALA A 46 9.70 9.19 -7.28
N SER A 47 8.56 9.85 -7.06
CA SER A 47 7.85 9.80 -5.78
C SER A 47 7.32 8.40 -5.47
N VAL A 48 6.73 7.73 -6.46
CA VAL A 48 6.19 6.37 -6.32
C VAL A 48 7.28 5.38 -5.90
N ALA A 49 8.44 5.42 -6.57
CA ALA A 49 9.55 4.53 -6.26
C ALA A 49 10.13 4.81 -4.86
N LYS A 50 10.31 6.09 -4.49
CA LYS A 50 10.84 6.47 -3.17
C LYS A 50 9.87 6.15 -2.04
N GLU A 51 8.58 6.34 -2.24
CA GLU A 51 7.54 5.92 -1.29
C GLU A 51 7.58 4.41 -1.04
N LEU A 52 7.70 3.59 -2.09
CA LEU A 52 7.86 2.14 -1.91
C LEU A 52 9.12 1.79 -1.11
N LEU A 53 10.25 2.45 -1.38
CA LEU A 53 11.47 2.26 -0.59
C LEU A 53 11.27 2.68 0.86
N TRP A 54 10.55 3.77 1.12
CA TRP A 54 10.20 4.24 2.46
C TRP A 54 9.32 3.23 3.22
N PHE A 55 8.29 2.67 2.58
CA PHE A 55 7.51 1.56 3.17
C PHE A 55 8.40 0.36 3.50
N LEU A 56 9.28 -0.03 2.57
CA LEU A 56 10.20 -1.16 2.78
C LEU A 56 11.22 -0.88 3.88
N ARG A 57 11.54 0.38 4.21
CA ARG A 57 12.39 0.73 5.36
C ARG A 57 11.68 0.54 6.70
N GLY A 58 10.35 0.40 6.70
CA GLY A 58 9.57 0.29 7.94
C GLY A 58 9.30 1.63 8.61
N ASP A 59 9.43 2.72 7.86
CA ASP A 59 9.41 4.08 8.38
C ASP A 59 7.97 4.60 8.52
N GLY A 60 7.75 5.48 9.50
CA GLY A 60 6.49 6.14 9.82
C GLY A 60 6.60 7.67 9.87
N ASN A 61 7.78 8.20 9.55
CA ASN A 61 8.08 9.64 9.55
C ASN A 61 8.45 10.14 8.14
N VAL A 62 7.99 11.33 7.76
CA VAL A 62 8.19 11.89 6.41
C VAL A 62 9.60 12.44 6.15
N SER A 63 10.44 12.60 7.17
CA SER A 63 11.79 13.19 7.05
C SER A 63 12.61 12.58 5.92
N TRP A 64 12.62 11.24 5.82
CA TRP A 64 13.37 10.56 4.77
C TRP A 64 12.80 10.88 3.38
N LEU A 65 11.48 10.94 3.21
CA LEU A 65 10.86 11.30 1.93
C LEU A 65 11.23 12.73 1.54
N GLN A 66 11.18 13.66 2.49
CA GLN A 66 11.52 15.08 2.29
C GLN A 66 12.99 15.27 1.91
N GLU A 67 13.91 14.56 2.56
CA GLU A 67 15.34 14.50 2.17
C GLU A 67 15.52 13.99 0.73
N GLN A 68 14.65 13.09 0.28
CA GLN A 68 14.61 12.61 -1.10
C GLN A 68 13.79 13.51 -2.04
N GLY A 69 13.32 14.68 -1.59
CA GLY A 69 12.53 15.62 -2.40
C GLY A 69 11.12 15.12 -2.73
N VAL A 70 10.52 14.32 -1.85
CA VAL A 70 9.16 13.79 -1.97
C VAL A 70 8.30 14.35 -0.86
N THR A 71 7.22 15.04 -1.22
CA THR A 71 6.33 15.77 -0.29
C THR A 71 4.90 15.21 -0.27
N ILE A 72 4.66 14.04 -0.89
CA ILE A 72 3.30 13.49 -1.09
C ILE A 72 2.62 13.02 0.20
N TRP A 73 3.27 13.13 1.35
CA TRP A 73 2.75 12.75 2.66
C TRP A 73 2.69 13.94 3.63
N ASP A 74 3.16 15.12 3.21
CA ASP A 74 3.35 16.28 4.09
C ASP A 74 2.03 16.77 4.70
N GLU A 75 0.91 16.68 3.97
CA GLU A 75 -0.39 17.16 4.43
C GLU A 75 -1.00 16.34 5.57
N TRP A 76 -0.46 15.15 5.85
CA TRP A 76 -0.96 14.25 6.91
C TRP A 76 -0.01 14.10 8.08
N ALA A 77 1.25 14.52 7.92
CA ALA A 77 2.23 14.44 8.98
C ALA A 77 1.93 15.44 10.09
N ASP A 78 2.25 15.08 11.32
CA ASP A 78 2.20 16.02 12.43
C ASP A 78 3.39 17.02 12.42
N GLU A 79 3.49 17.85 13.46
CA GLU A 79 4.55 18.86 13.59
C GLU A 79 5.99 18.28 13.63
N ASN A 80 6.13 17.00 13.98
CA ASN A 80 7.41 16.27 14.02
C ASN A 80 7.64 15.43 12.75
N GLY A 81 6.69 15.45 11.81
CA GLY A 81 6.74 14.64 10.60
C GLY A 81 6.18 13.22 10.77
N ASP A 82 5.57 12.89 11.91
CA ASP A 82 5.08 11.54 12.17
C ASP A 82 3.69 11.30 11.57
N LEU A 83 3.50 10.10 11.00
CA LEU A 83 2.23 9.62 10.45
C LEU A 83 1.58 8.55 11.35
N GLY A 84 2.23 8.19 12.45
CA GLY A 84 1.86 7.03 13.27
C GLY A 84 2.24 5.70 12.61
N PRO A 85 1.66 4.57 13.06
CA PRO A 85 2.06 3.24 12.62
C PRO A 85 1.41 2.84 11.29
N VAL A 86 1.64 3.64 10.24
CA VAL A 86 1.13 3.42 8.88
C VAL A 86 1.90 2.30 8.15
N TYR A 87 1.61 2.09 6.87
CA TYR A 87 2.05 0.97 6.03
C TYR A 87 3.42 0.37 6.36
N GLY A 88 4.51 1.16 6.29
CA GLY A 88 5.86 0.65 6.50
C GLY A 88 6.03 -0.01 7.87
N VAL A 89 5.54 0.66 8.92
CA VAL A 89 5.55 0.14 10.29
C VAL A 89 4.81 -1.19 10.36
N GLN A 90 3.63 -1.32 9.76
CA GLN A 90 2.88 -2.59 9.76
C GLN A 90 3.58 -3.66 8.91
N TRP A 91 4.19 -3.31 7.77
CA TRP A 91 4.84 -4.26 6.87
C TRP A 91 6.10 -4.87 7.47
N ARG A 92 6.88 -4.09 8.23
CA ARG A 92 8.19 -4.50 8.75
C ARG A 92 8.19 -4.80 10.26
N SER A 93 7.25 -4.25 11.01
CA SER A 93 7.28 -4.24 12.48
C SER A 93 5.88 -4.35 13.11
N TRP A 94 4.99 -5.18 12.54
CA TRP A 94 3.64 -5.37 13.09
C TRP A 94 3.69 -5.80 14.55
N PRO A 95 3.09 -5.06 15.51
CA PRO A 95 3.19 -5.38 16.93
C PRO A 95 2.42 -6.67 17.27
N ALA A 96 3.09 -7.60 17.93
CA ALA A 96 2.51 -8.86 18.41
C ALA A 96 2.04 -8.74 19.88
N PRO A 97 1.03 -9.51 20.32
CA PRO A 97 0.51 -9.44 21.69
C PRO A 97 1.52 -9.78 22.79
N ASP A 98 2.58 -10.51 22.45
CA ASP A 98 3.67 -10.87 23.35
C ASP A 98 4.73 -9.77 23.51
N GLY A 99 4.54 -8.62 22.86
CA GLY A 99 5.47 -7.49 22.85
C GLY A 99 6.56 -7.59 21.78
N GLY A 100 6.56 -8.65 20.95
CA GLY A 100 7.42 -8.76 19.79
C GLY A 100 6.89 -8.00 18.56
N HIS A 101 7.58 -8.17 17.44
CA HIS A 101 7.17 -7.63 16.14
C HIS A 101 7.24 -8.70 15.04
N ILE A 102 6.35 -8.59 14.05
CA ILE A 102 6.29 -9.47 12.89
C ILE A 102 6.71 -8.68 11.64
N ASP A 103 7.79 -9.13 10.99
CA ASP A 103 8.21 -8.62 9.67
C ASP A 103 7.52 -9.42 8.56
N GLN A 104 6.37 -8.91 8.11
CA GLN A 104 5.54 -9.56 7.10
C GLN A 104 6.24 -9.63 5.74
N MET A 105 7.09 -8.66 5.41
CA MET A 105 7.84 -8.65 4.14
C MET A 105 8.91 -9.74 4.13
N ALA A 106 9.66 -9.89 5.24
CA ALA A 106 10.64 -10.96 5.37
C ALA A 106 9.97 -12.34 5.28
N GLU A 107 8.83 -12.52 5.95
CA GLU A 107 8.07 -13.77 5.91
C GLU A 107 7.52 -14.06 4.51
N ALA A 108 6.98 -13.05 3.81
CA ALA A 108 6.51 -13.22 2.45
C ALA A 108 7.64 -13.66 1.50
N VAL A 109 8.83 -13.05 1.61
CA VAL A 109 10.01 -13.44 0.82
C VAL A 109 10.49 -14.85 1.17
N ARG A 110 10.47 -15.23 2.45
CA ARG A 110 10.81 -16.58 2.91
C ARG A 110 9.86 -17.60 2.28
N LEU A 111 8.54 -17.38 2.39
CA LEU A 111 7.52 -18.27 1.82
C LEU A 111 7.64 -18.37 0.30
N LEU A 112 7.90 -17.27 -0.42
CA LEU A 112 8.12 -17.33 -1.86
C LEU A 112 9.31 -18.22 -2.28
N ARG A 113 10.32 -18.34 -1.42
CA ARG A 113 11.52 -19.15 -1.68
C ARG A 113 11.36 -20.60 -1.25
N GLU A 114 10.73 -20.81 -0.09
CA GLU A 114 10.71 -22.11 0.59
C GLU A 114 9.38 -22.85 0.39
N GLU A 115 8.26 -22.14 0.27
CA GLU A 115 6.90 -22.69 0.21
C GLU A 115 6.04 -21.93 -0.84
N PRO A 116 6.45 -21.88 -2.13
CA PRO A 116 5.83 -21.02 -3.14
C PRO A 116 4.35 -21.35 -3.45
N ASP A 117 3.92 -22.58 -3.17
CA ASP A 117 2.52 -23.02 -3.32
C ASP A 117 1.63 -22.58 -2.14
N SER A 118 2.22 -21.92 -1.13
CA SER A 118 1.49 -21.41 0.03
C SER A 118 0.38 -20.46 -0.41
N ARG A 119 -0.83 -20.72 0.08
CA ARG A 119 -1.99 -19.84 -0.12
C ARG A 119 -2.03 -18.71 0.92
N ARG A 120 -0.96 -18.55 1.70
CA ARG A 120 -0.89 -17.65 2.86
C ARG A 120 0.26 -16.63 2.77
N ILE A 121 0.81 -16.43 1.57
CA ILE A 121 1.82 -15.37 1.33
C ILE A 121 1.10 -14.03 1.30
N ILE A 122 0.92 -13.43 2.46
CA ILE A 122 0.02 -12.32 2.71
C ILE A 122 0.77 -11.24 3.48
N VAL A 123 0.46 -9.98 3.16
CA VAL A 123 0.86 -8.82 3.95
C VAL A 123 -0.38 -7.94 4.16
N SER A 124 -0.60 -7.52 5.41
CA SER A 124 -1.68 -6.64 5.80
C SER A 124 -1.15 -5.36 6.43
N ALA A 125 -1.68 -4.22 6.02
CA ALA A 125 -1.51 -2.95 6.74
C ALA A 125 -2.67 -2.68 7.71
N TRP A 126 -3.72 -3.51 7.68
CA TRP A 126 -4.97 -3.27 8.42
C TRP A 126 -4.91 -3.78 9.87
N ASN A 127 -4.11 -3.11 10.70
CA ASN A 127 -4.05 -3.39 12.13
C ASN A 127 -5.15 -2.63 12.87
N VAL A 128 -6.24 -3.33 13.21
CA VAL A 128 -7.44 -2.77 13.85
C VAL A 128 -7.12 -1.97 15.12
N ALA A 129 -6.17 -2.44 15.93
CA ALA A 129 -5.81 -1.79 17.19
C ALA A 129 -5.03 -0.48 17.00
N ASP A 130 -4.36 -0.33 15.85
CA ASP A 130 -3.53 0.82 15.54
C ASP A 130 -4.21 1.84 14.62
N LEU A 131 -5.34 1.51 13.99
CA LEU A 131 -6.07 2.42 13.10
C LEU A 131 -6.32 3.83 13.69
N PRO A 132 -6.70 3.99 14.99
CA PRO A 132 -6.91 5.32 15.55
C PRO A 132 -5.64 6.16 15.74
N LYS A 133 -4.46 5.53 15.65
CA LYS A 133 -3.15 6.17 15.81
C LYS A 133 -2.54 6.60 14.47
N MET A 134 -3.10 6.16 13.36
CA MET A 134 -2.60 6.47 12.01
C MET A 134 -3.17 7.81 11.53
N ALA A 135 -2.34 8.65 10.94
CA ALA A 135 -2.77 9.91 10.32
C ALA A 135 -3.83 9.70 9.22
N LEU A 136 -3.69 8.59 8.48
CA LEU A 136 -4.70 8.07 7.56
C LEU A 136 -4.78 6.56 7.67
N GLN A 137 -6.01 6.04 7.60
CA GLN A 137 -6.22 4.60 7.51
C GLN A 137 -5.69 4.05 6.17
N PRO A 138 -5.18 2.81 6.13
CA PRO A 138 -4.57 2.23 4.94
C PRO A 138 -5.55 2.11 3.77
N CYS A 139 -5.23 2.73 2.62
CA CYS A 139 -6.02 2.62 1.39
C CYS A 139 -5.75 1.32 0.64
N HIS A 140 -4.47 0.95 0.47
CA HIS A 140 -4.04 -0.37 -0.03
C HIS A 140 -3.81 -1.29 1.18
N ALA A 141 -4.90 -1.86 1.67
CA ALA A 141 -5.00 -2.41 3.02
C ALA A 141 -4.36 -3.81 3.14
N PHE A 142 -4.40 -4.59 2.07
CA PHE A 142 -4.02 -6.00 2.07
C PHE A 142 -3.50 -6.41 0.70
N PHE A 143 -2.47 -7.24 0.65
CA PHE A 143 -2.08 -7.91 -0.58
C PHE A 143 -1.65 -9.35 -0.37
N GLN A 144 -1.87 -10.15 -1.41
CA GLN A 144 -1.52 -11.55 -1.46
C GLN A 144 -0.61 -11.83 -2.66
N LEU A 145 0.41 -12.64 -2.44
CA LEU A 145 1.32 -13.12 -3.47
C LEU A 145 0.98 -14.56 -3.83
N TYR A 146 1.24 -14.92 -5.09
CA TYR A 146 0.92 -16.23 -5.64
C TYR A 146 1.95 -16.62 -6.69
N VAL A 147 2.40 -17.87 -6.67
CA VAL A 147 3.33 -18.43 -7.66
C VAL A 147 2.62 -19.51 -8.47
N SER A 148 2.78 -19.47 -9.79
CA SER A 148 2.35 -20.53 -10.71
C SER A 148 3.18 -20.50 -11.97
N ASP A 149 3.59 -21.67 -12.46
CA ASP A 149 4.42 -21.81 -13.68
C ASP A 149 5.67 -20.90 -13.67
N GLY A 150 6.35 -20.83 -12.53
CA GLY A 150 7.53 -19.98 -12.33
C GLY A 150 7.26 -18.47 -12.35
N ARG A 151 6.00 -18.03 -12.39
CA ARG A 151 5.59 -16.61 -12.41
C ARG A 151 5.05 -16.17 -11.06
N LEU A 152 5.47 -14.99 -10.62
CA LEU A 152 4.95 -14.30 -9.43
C LEU A 152 3.79 -13.38 -9.80
N SER A 153 2.66 -13.54 -9.12
CA SER A 153 1.50 -12.65 -9.18
C SER A 153 1.28 -11.96 -7.84
N CYS A 154 0.67 -10.78 -7.87
CA CYS A 154 0.25 -10.03 -6.69
C CYS A 154 -1.17 -9.52 -6.88
N GLN A 155 -2.02 -9.71 -5.86
CA GLN A 155 -3.35 -9.12 -5.78
C GLN A 155 -3.39 -8.17 -4.61
N VAL A 156 -3.83 -6.93 -4.84
CA VAL A 156 -4.06 -5.91 -3.82
C VAL A 156 -5.56 -5.73 -3.64
N TYR A 157 -6.00 -5.62 -2.39
CA TYR A 157 -7.35 -5.20 -2.01
C TYR A 157 -7.35 -3.73 -1.61
#